data_AF-A0A969NCH6-F1
#
_entry.id   AF-A0A969NCH6-F1
#
_cell.length_a   1.000
_cell.length_b   1.000
_cell.length_c   1.000
_cell.angle_alpha   90.00
_cell.angle_beta   90.00
_cell.angle_gamma   90.00
#
_symmetry.space_group_name_H-M   'P 1'
#
loop_
_entity.id
_entity.type
_entity.pdbx_description
1 polymer ?
#
loop_
_entity_poly.entity_id
_entity_poly.type
_entity_poly.pdbx_seq_one_letter_code
_entity_poly.pdbx_strand_id
1 'polypeptide(L)'
;MEQKTVFLKDVTDGYVEVTSGLGKANPRSVLIVPLIFNEEVFGAVEIASLRVFKDFEVEFVEKVAESIASTISSLKINMRTAILLKNSQSGQDIMKRQEAEMRKNMRELRQTQIEAAKQSEQFISFTNSVNHTMIRAEYSVEGILLYANTKFLQKLGYSSNKEIEGQHISMFINEKDREWFDELWTRLKDGGEHFEGDMKHVSKTGTDLWTMGTYVSVRDKNGKPEKILFLGIDMTESKKQSLDYSGQIDALNRSTIKCGILSWR
;
A
#
# COMPACT_ATOMS: atom_id res chain seq x y z
N MET A 1 43.51 14.93 -39.03
CA MET A 1 43.76 15.36 -40.42
C MET A 1 44.68 16.56 -40.36
N GLU A 2 45.66 16.65 -41.25
CA GLU A 2 46.71 17.67 -41.19
C GLU A 2 46.11 19.07 -41.12
N GLN A 3 46.51 19.88 -40.13
CA GLN A 3 46.10 21.27 -39.93
C GLN A 3 46.82 22.22 -40.91
N LYS A 4 47.13 21.74 -42.12
CA LYS A 4 47.93 22.46 -43.11
C LYS A 4 47.19 22.53 -44.43
N THR A 5 47.28 23.69 -45.07
CA THR A 5 46.87 23.88 -46.45
C THR A 5 47.61 22.90 -47.34
N VAL A 6 46.86 22.14 -48.13
CA VAL A 6 47.41 21.21 -49.11
C VAL A 6 47.29 21.84 -50.48
N PHE A 7 48.42 22.02 -51.15
CA PHE A 7 48.47 22.56 -52.50
C PHE A 7 49.04 21.51 -53.46
N LEU A 8 48.19 21.01 -54.35
CA LEU A 8 48.55 20.00 -55.35
C LEU A 8 48.79 20.69 -56.69
N LYS A 9 50.01 20.55 -57.22
CA LYS A 9 50.44 21.03 -58.54
C LYS A 9 50.49 19.84 -59.50
N ASP A 10 49.91 19.99 -60.69
CA ASP A 10 49.79 18.96 -61.74
C ASP A 10 49.05 17.70 -61.26
N VAL A 11 47.72 17.85 -61.13
CA VAL A 11 46.80 16.78 -60.73
C VAL A 11 46.60 15.81 -61.91
N THR A 12 46.84 14.51 -61.70
CA THR A 12 46.67 13.47 -62.73
C THR A 12 45.22 13.29 -63.14
N ASP A 13 44.97 12.86 -64.39
CA ASP A 13 43.65 12.59 -64.94
C ASP A 13 42.84 11.64 -64.02
N GLY A 14 41.74 12.15 -63.44
CA GLY A 14 40.78 11.35 -62.68
C GLY A 14 40.45 11.80 -61.24
N TYR A 15 41.07 12.84 -60.70
CA TYR A 15 40.79 13.30 -59.32
C TYR A 15 39.54 14.19 -59.21
N VAL A 16 39.44 15.22 -60.06
CA VAL A 16 38.31 16.18 -60.12
C VAL A 16 38.19 16.70 -61.57
N GLU A 17 36.97 16.89 -62.08
CA GLU A 17 36.71 17.39 -63.44
C GLU A 17 36.06 18.78 -63.37
N VAL A 18 36.68 19.80 -63.98
CA VAL A 18 36.10 21.16 -64.01
C VAL A 18 35.19 21.26 -65.24
N THR A 19 33.90 21.44 -64.99
CA THR A 19 32.88 21.59 -66.04
C THR A 19 32.60 23.05 -66.35
N SER A 20 32.57 23.40 -67.63
CA SER A 20 32.16 24.70 -68.14
C SER A 20 31.11 24.54 -69.23
N GLY A 21 30.37 25.61 -69.55
CA GLY A 21 29.34 25.61 -70.59
C GLY A 21 29.85 25.30 -72.00
N LEU A 22 31.17 25.20 -72.20
CA LEU A 22 31.83 24.91 -73.48
C LEU A 22 32.63 23.59 -73.48
N GLY A 23 32.66 22.83 -72.38
CA GLY A 23 33.39 21.56 -72.31
C GLY A 23 33.92 21.22 -70.92
N LYS A 24 34.74 20.17 -70.86
CA LYS A 24 35.34 19.66 -69.61
C LYS A 24 36.86 19.75 -69.68
N ALA A 25 37.50 20.10 -68.56
CA ALA A 25 38.94 20.23 -68.47
C ALA A 25 39.46 19.72 -67.12
N ASN A 26 40.65 19.11 -67.16
CA ASN A 26 41.33 18.67 -65.94
C ASN A 26 41.99 19.87 -65.26
N PRO A 27 41.79 20.06 -63.94
CA PRO A 27 42.39 21.16 -63.21
C PRO A 27 43.91 21.00 -63.18
N ARG A 28 44.61 22.12 -63.37
CA ARG A 28 46.07 22.17 -63.29
C ARG A 28 46.56 22.24 -61.84
N SER A 29 45.72 22.73 -60.94
CA SER A 29 46.01 22.72 -59.51
C SER A 29 44.76 22.62 -58.66
N VAL A 30 44.91 22.05 -57.46
CA VAL A 30 43.87 21.95 -56.44
C VAL A 30 44.43 22.48 -55.13
N LEU A 31 43.67 23.38 -54.51
CA LEU A 31 43.98 23.97 -53.21
C LEU A 31 42.94 23.48 -52.20
N ILE A 32 43.41 22.83 -51.13
CA ILE A 32 42.58 22.38 -50.02
C ILE A 32 43.01 23.16 -48.78
N VAL A 33 42.14 24.03 -48.29
CA VAL A 33 42.39 24.86 -47.12
C VAL A 33 41.50 24.39 -45.98
N PRO A 34 42.05 23.95 -44.83
CA PRO A 34 41.24 23.55 -43.69
C PRO A 34 40.52 24.76 -43.07
N LEU A 35 39.25 24.58 -42.71
CA LEU A 35 38.46 25.54 -41.96
C LEU A 35 38.81 25.40 -40.47
N ILE A 36 39.78 26.16 -39.98
CA ILE A 36 40.28 26.06 -38.61
C ILE A 36 39.87 27.30 -37.81
N PHE A 37 39.37 27.10 -36.59
CA PHE A 37 39.15 28.17 -35.63
C PHE A 37 39.40 27.65 -34.21
N ASN A 38 40.18 28.39 -33.41
CA ASN A 38 40.62 27.95 -32.07
C ASN A 38 41.16 26.50 -32.03
N GLU A 39 42.05 26.16 -32.98
CA GLU A 39 42.68 24.85 -33.12
C GLU A 39 41.74 23.67 -33.46
N GLU A 40 40.44 23.92 -33.62
CA GLU A 40 39.45 22.93 -34.08
C GLU A 40 39.23 23.03 -35.60
N VAL A 41 39.15 21.88 -36.27
CA VAL A 41 38.89 21.77 -37.72
C VAL A 41 37.39 21.56 -37.93
N PHE A 42 36.74 22.50 -38.61
CA PHE A 42 35.30 22.46 -38.92
C PHE A 42 34.99 21.87 -40.30
N GLY A 43 36.01 21.73 -41.15
CA GLY A 43 35.90 21.22 -42.51
C GLY A 43 37.11 21.64 -43.35
N ALA A 44 36.96 21.61 -44.67
CA ALA A 44 37.94 22.15 -45.60
C ALA A 44 37.23 22.80 -46.80
N VAL A 45 37.88 23.82 -47.38
CA VAL A 45 37.50 24.43 -48.65
C VAL A 45 38.40 23.86 -49.72
N GLU A 46 37.80 23.27 -50.74
CA GLU A 46 38.51 22.73 -51.90
C GLU A 46 38.25 23.62 -53.12
N ILE A 47 39.32 24.07 -53.77
CA ILE A 47 39.27 24.92 -54.96
C ILE A 47 40.14 24.33 -56.05
N ALA A 48 39.52 23.97 -57.17
CA ALA A 48 40.21 23.50 -58.36
C ALA A 48 40.40 24.65 -59.37
N SER A 49 41.57 24.74 -60.01
CA SER A 49 41.88 25.79 -60.99
C SER A 49 42.66 25.25 -62.18
N LEU A 50 42.39 25.82 -63.36
CA LEU A 50 43.15 25.56 -64.60
C LEU A 50 44.52 26.26 -64.63
N ARG A 51 44.80 27.13 -63.65
CA ARG A 51 46.09 27.81 -63.45
C ARG A 51 46.63 27.46 -62.07
N VAL A 52 47.93 27.60 -61.91
CA VAL A 52 48.60 27.46 -60.60
C VAL A 52 48.29 28.70 -59.77
N PHE A 53 47.78 28.52 -58.54
CA PHE A 53 47.54 29.62 -57.60
C PHE A 53 48.84 30.35 -57.26
N LYS A 54 48.77 31.68 -57.17
CA LYS A 54 49.85 32.53 -56.66
C LYS A 54 49.80 32.60 -55.14
N ASP A 55 50.94 32.92 -54.51
CA ASP A 55 51.05 32.94 -53.04
C ASP A 55 50.00 33.85 -52.36
N PHE A 56 49.74 35.03 -52.92
CA PHE A 56 48.71 35.94 -52.37
C PHE A 56 47.28 35.40 -52.53
N GLU A 57 47.01 34.55 -53.52
CA GLU A 57 45.70 33.92 -53.72
C GLU A 57 45.50 32.81 -52.69
N VAL A 58 46.55 32.04 -52.40
CA VAL A 58 46.54 31.04 -51.31
C VAL A 58 46.33 31.72 -49.96
N GLU A 59 47.11 32.77 -49.65
CA GLU A 59 46.98 33.53 -48.40
C GLU A 59 45.58 34.16 -48.23
N PHE A 60 44.99 34.63 -49.32
CA PHE A 60 43.62 35.15 -49.30
C PHE A 60 42.61 34.06 -48.94
N VAL A 61 42.70 32.88 -49.58
CA VAL A 61 41.79 31.77 -49.30
C VAL A 61 41.97 31.28 -47.86
N GLU A 62 43.19 31.26 -47.32
CA GLU A 62 43.46 30.96 -45.92
C GLU A 62 42.75 31.92 -44.95
N LYS A 63 42.83 33.24 -45.19
CA LYS A 63 42.12 34.24 -44.36
C LYS A 63 40.59 34.11 -44.45
N VAL A 64 40.07 33.83 -45.65
CA VAL A 64 38.64 33.60 -45.85
C VAL A 64 38.19 32.31 -45.16
N ALA A 65 39.00 31.25 -45.23
CA ALA A 65 38.74 29.97 -44.55
C ALA A 65 38.64 30.15 -43.04
N GLU A 66 39.51 30.95 -42.42
CA GLU A 66 39.44 31.28 -41.00
C GLU A 66 38.13 32.02 -40.64
N SER A 67 37.74 33.01 -41.45
CA SER A 67 36.47 33.73 -41.25
C SER A 67 35.23 32.83 -41.42
N ILE A 68 35.28 31.88 -42.36
CA ILE A 68 34.21 30.89 -42.55
C ILE A 68 34.17 29.94 -41.35
N ALA A 69 35.32 29.46 -40.88
CA ALA A 69 35.41 28.56 -39.73
C ALA A 69 34.84 29.20 -38.45
N SER A 70 35.18 30.46 -38.17
CA SER A 70 34.63 31.19 -37.02
C SER A 70 33.12 31.39 -37.10
N THR A 71 32.60 31.68 -38.30
CA THR A 71 31.17 31.83 -38.56
C THR A 71 30.42 30.51 -38.34
N ILE A 72 30.94 29.40 -38.88
CA ILE A 72 30.36 28.05 -38.70
C ILE A 72 30.37 27.66 -37.22
N SER A 73 31.47 27.93 -36.51
CA SER A 73 31.58 27.66 -35.07
C SER A 73 30.51 28.42 -34.28
N SER A 74 30.38 29.72 -34.53
CA SER A 74 29.38 30.58 -33.88
C SER A 74 27.95 30.10 -34.15
N LEU A 75 27.63 29.74 -35.39
CA LEU A 75 26.33 29.19 -35.75
C LEU A 75 26.04 27.85 -35.04
N LYS A 76 27.02 26.94 -35.01
CA LYS A 76 26.91 25.64 -34.33
C LYS A 76 26.67 25.80 -32.84
N ILE A 77 27.37 26.74 -32.19
CA ILE A 77 27.20 27.08 -30.77
C ILE A 77 25.78 27.62 -30.51
N ASN A 78 25.32 28.56 -31.33
CA ASN A 78 23.98 29.15 -31.19
C ASN A 78 22.88 28.09 -31.35
N MET A 79 22.99 27.22 -32.35
CA MET A 79 22.05 26.12 -32.56
C MET A 79 22.04 25.14 -31.37
N ARG A 80 23.22 24.73 -30.89
CA ARG A 80 23.33 23.83 -29.73
C ARG A 80 22.71 24.46 -28.49
N THR A 81 22.97 25.75 -28.26
CA THR A 81 22.39 26.50 -27.15
C THR A 81 20.87 26.57 -27.25
N ALA A 82 20.32 26.85 -28.44
CA ALA A 82 18.88 26.88 -28.67
C ALA A 82 18.20 25.52 -28.38
N ILE A 83 18.82 24.40 -28.82
CA ILE A 83 18.34 23.05 -28.53
C ILE A 83 18.38 22.77 -27.03
N LEU A 84 19.49 23.09 -26.36
CA LEU A 84 19.65 22.86 -24.93
C LEU A 84 18.64 23.67 -24.10
N LEU A 85 18.41 24.94 -24.46
CA LEU A 85 17.39 25.78 -23.82
C LEU A 85 15.99 25.19 -23.99
N LYS A 86 15.63 24.75 -25.19
CA LYS A 86 14.33 24.12 -25.46
C LYS A 86 14.13 22.84 -24.65
N ASN A 87 15.15 21.99 -24.58
CA ASN A 87 15.11 20.76 -23.79
C ASN A 87 15.01 21.06 -22.29
N SER A 88 15.77 22.05 -21.80
CA SER A 88 15.73 22.47 -20.40
C SER A 88 14.35 23.01 -20.01
N GLN A 89 13.77 23.91 -20.81
CA GLN A 89 12.42 24.43 -20.60
C GLN A 89 11.38 23.31 -20.58
N SER A 90 11.43 22.40 -21.57
CA SER A 90 10.52 21.26 -21.64
C SER A 90 10.64 20.36 -20.41
N GLY A 91 11.87 20.10 -19.95
CA GLY A 91 12.14 19.34 -18.73
C GLY A 91 11.61 20.02 -17.47
N GLN A 92 11.79 21.34 -17.34
CA GLN A 92 11.27 22.11 -16.21
C GLN A 92 9.74 22.07 -16.15
N ASP A 93 9.06 22.19 -17.27
CA ASP A 93 7.59 22.13 -17.31
C ASP A 93 7.05 20.75 -16.94
N ILE A 94 7.70 19.68 -17.39
CA ILE A 94 7.38 18.31 -16.98
C ILE A 94 7.59 18.13 -15.47
N MET A 95 8.73 18.57 -14.93
CA MET A 95 9.02 18.48 -13.50
C MET A 95 8.00 19.23 -12.65
N LYS A 96 7.61 20.45 -13.05
CA LYS A 96 6.56 21.23 -12.35
C LYS A 96 5.22 20.50 -12.31
N ARG A 97 4.83 19.86 -13.43
CA ARG A 97 3.60 19.05 -13.50
C ARG A 97 3.69 17.83 -12.59
N GLN A 98 4.79 17.09 -12.62
CA GLN A 98 5.02 15.94 -11.74
C GLN A 98 5.04 16.32 -10.26
N GLU A 99 5.67 17.44 -9.91
CA GLU A 99 5.68 17.94 -8.53
C GLU A 99 4.27 18.31 -8.05
N ALA A 100 3.48 18.98 -8.88
CA ALA A 100 2.10 19.34 -8.56
C ALA A 100 1.22 18.10 -8.37
N GLU A 101 1.39 17.09 -9.22
CA GLU A 101 0.69 15.80 -9.13
C GLU A 101 1.11 15.03 -7.86
N MET A 102 2.41 14.94 -7.59
CA MET A 102 2.92 14.29 -6.38
C MET A 102 2.43 14.99 -5.11
N ARG A 103 2.41 16.33 -5.08
CA ARG A 103 1.83 17.10 -3.97
C ARG A 103 0.34 16.85 -3.79
N LYS A 104 -0.41 16.60 -4.88
CA LYS A 104 -1.81 16.21 -4.79
C LYS A 104 -1.95 14.81 -4.19
N ASN A 105 -1.24 13.82 -4.73
CA ASN A 105 -1.27 12.43 -4.25
C ASN A 105 -0.85 12.34 -2.77
N MET A 106 0.17 13.09 -2.35
CA MET A 106 0.61 13.13 -0.95
C MET A 106 -0.45 13.73 -0.02
N ARG A 107 -1.24 14.71 -0.48
CA ARG A 107 -2.35 15.27 0.31
C ARG A 107 -3.49 14.27 0.47
N GLU A 108 -3.87 13.60 -0.62
CA GLU A 108 -4.92 12.57 -0.60
C GLU A 108 -4.52 11.40 0.30
N LEU A 109 -3.30 10.88 0.14
CA LEU A 109 -2.79 9.80 0.99
C LEU A 109 -2.77 10.20 2.47
N ARG A 110 -2.31 11.41 2.79
CA ARG A 110 -2.29 11.91 4.18
C ARG A 110 -3.71 12.02 4.75
N GLN A 111 -4.67 12.47 3.96
CA GLN A 111 -6.06 12.55 4.38
C GLN A 111 -6.61 11.16 4.72
N THR A 112 -6.39 10.16 3.84
CA THR A 112 -6.78 8.78 4.09
C THR A 112 -6.13 8.21 5.36
N GLN A 113 -4.85 8.49 5.61
CA GLN A 113 -4.15 8.05 6.83
C GLN A 113 -4.75 8.67 8.10
N ILE A 114 -5.08 9.96 8.07
CA ILE A 114 -5.72 10.65 9.20
C ILE A 114 -7.12 10.05 9.48
N GLU A 115 -7.90 9.81 8.43
CA GLU A 115 -9.24 9.22 8.57
C GLU A 115 -9.17 7.78 9.11
N ALA A 116 -8.24 6.97 8.60
CA ALA A 116 -8.01 5.61 9.08
C ALA A 116 -7.54 5.59 10.55
N ALA A 117 -6.66 6.51 10.94
CA ALA A 117 -6.21 6.65 12.33
C ALA A 117 -7.36 7.01 13.26
N LYS A 118 -8.23 7.95 12.86
CA LYS A 118 -9.42 8.34 13.62
C LYS A 118 -10.41 7.17 13.76
N GLN A 119 -10.65 6.41 12.69
CA GLN A 119 -11.48 5.21 12.74
C GLN A 119 -10.89 4.15 13.69
N SER A 120 -9.57 3.97 13.65
CA SER A 120 -8.87 3.05 14.55
C SER A 120 -9.02 3.45 16.01
N GLU A 121 -8.86 4.74 16.33
CA GLU A 121 -9.05 5.26 17.69
C GLU A 121 -10.47 5.04 18.20
N GLN A 122 -11.48 5.34 17.36
CA GLN A 122 -12.88 5.08 17.69
C GLN A 122 -13.15 3.59 17.95
N PHE A 123 -12.56 2.71 17.13
CA PHE A 123 -12.69 1.27 17.28
C PHE A 123 -12.04 0.76 18.58
N ILE A 124 -10.86 1.28 18.94
CA ILE A 124 -10.18 0.95 20.20
C ILE A 124 -11.05 1.39 21.39
N SER A 125 -11.57 2.62 21.36
CA SER A 125 -12.44 3.14 22.42
C SER A 125 -13.71 2.28 22.58
N PHE A 126 -14.34 1.89 21.47
CA PHE A 126 -15.49 0.99 21.50
C PHE A 126 -15.13 -0.37 22.08
N THR A 127 -14.03 -0.97 21.63
CA THR A 127 -13.55 -2.28 22.12
C THR A 127 -13.25 -2.25 23.61
N ASN A 128 -12.64 -1.19 24.13
CA ASN A 128 -12.40 -1.00 25.55
C ASN A 128 -13.71 -0.93 26.34
N SER A 129 -14.70 -0.19 25.83
CA SER A 129 -16.03 -0.08 26.46
C SER A 129 -16.72 -1.44 26.56
N VAL A 130 -16.66 -2.25 25.50
CA VAL A 130 -17.15 -3.64 25.49
C VAL A 130 -16.40 -4.50 26.51
N ASN A 131 -15.06 -4.39 26.54
CA ASN A 131 -14.24 -5.19 27.45
C ASN A 131 -14.50 -4.90 28.94
N HIS A 132 -14.89 -3.66 29.29
CA HIS A 132 -15.22 -3.30 30.66
C HIS A 132 -16.66 -3.67 31.06
N THR A 133 -17.60 -3.61 30.12
CA THR A 133 -19.03 -3.80 30.42
C THR A 133 -19.49 -5.24 30.27
N MET A 134 -18.98 -5.97 29.28
CA MET A 134 -19.45 -7.32 28.91
C MET A 134 -18.37 -8.39 29.09
N ILE A 135 -18.81 -9.62 29.30
CA ILE A 135 -17.99 -10.82 29.18
C ILE A 135 -17.86 -11.12 27.70
N ARG A 136 -16.63 -11.27 27.20
CA ARG A 136 -16.37 -11.55 25.78
C ARG A 136 -15.40 -12.71 25.63
N ALA A 137 -15.75 -13.64 24.76
CA ALA A 137 -14.86 -14.70 24.31
C ALA A 137 -15.03 -14.93 22.80
N GLU A 138 -13.96 -15.34 22.13
CA GLU A 138 -13.97 -15.76 20.74
C GLU A 138 -13.45 -17.19 20.66
N TYR A 139 -14.14 -18.01 19.89
CA TYR A 139 -13.82 -19.41 19.71
C TYR A 139 -13.62 -19.71 18.22
N SER A 140 -12.77 -20.69 17.90
CA SER A 140 -12.77 -21.29 16.58
C SER A 140 -14.11 -21.97 16.32
N VAL A 141 -14.40 -22.29 15.06
CA VAL A 141 -15.63 -23.02 14.72
C VAL A 141 -15.67 -24.43 15.34
N GLU A 142 -14.52 -24.98 15.72
CA GLU A 142 -14.35 -26.22 16.49
C GLU A 142 -14.45 -26.03 18.00
N GLY A 143 -14.79 -24.84 18.51
CA GLY A 143 -14.98 -24.64 19.96
C GLY A 143 -13.70 -24.34 20.74
N ILE A 144 -12.57 -24.13 20.08
CA ILE A 144 -11.31 -23.80 20.73
C ILE A 144 -11.25 -22.32 21.08
N LEU A 145 -10.99 -21.98 22.34
CA LEU A 145 -10.88 -20.59 22.78
C LEU A 145 -9.68 -19.89 22.13
N LEU A 146 -9.97 -18.85 21.34
CA LEU A 146 -8.99 -18.00 20.66
C LEU A 146 -8.66 -16.75 21.47
N TYR A 147 -9.67 -16.17 22.12
CA TYR A 147 -9.54 -14.95 22.89
C TYR A 147 -10.57 -14.89 24.01
N ALA A 148 -10.17 -14.39 25.17
CA ALA A 148 -11.08 -14.01 26.24
C ALA A 148 -10.65 -12.65 26.81
N ASN A 149 -11.63 -11.81 27.13
CA ASN A 149 -11.36 -10.53 27.78
C ASN A 149 -11.14 -10.71 29.29
N THR A 150 -10.62 -9.67 29.95
CA THR A 150 -10.33 -9.69 31.40
C THR A 150 -11.56 -10.02 32.23
N LYS A 151 -12.75 -9.58 31.80
CA LYS A 151 -14.01 -9.84 32.52
C LYS A 151 -14.37 -11.33 32.50
N PHE A 152 -14.18 -12.01 31.38
CA PHE A 152 -14.35 -13.46 31.26
C PHE A 152 -13.44 -14.21 32.23
N LEU A 153 -12.14 -13.88 32.22
CA LEU A 153 -11.15 -14.49 33.10
C LEU A 153 -11.51 -14.32 34.58
N GLN A 154 -11.82 -13.09 34.99
CA GLN A 154 -12.18 -12.77 36.37
C GLN A 154 -13.44 -13.50 36.83
N LYS A 155 -14.48 -13.56 35.99
CA LYS A 155 -15.76 -14.19 36.33
C LYS A 155 -15.69 -15.71 36.39
N LEU A 156 -14.82 -16.33 35.60
CA LEU A 156 -14.60 -17.77 35.59
C LEU A 156 -13.41 -18.24 36.46
N GLY A 157 -12.70 -17.31 37.11
CA GLY A 157 -11.66 -17.63 38.10
C GLY A 157 -10.31 -18.03 37.49
N TYR A 158 -9.96 -17.47 36.33
CA TYR A 158 -8.67 -17.69 35.68
C TYR A 158 -7.80 -16.43 35.78
N SER A 159 -6.49 -16.60 35.95
CA SER A 159 -5.57 -15.47 36.18
C SER A 159 -5.04 -14.88 34.87
N SER A 160 -4.98 -15.67 33.80
CA SER A 160 -4.51 -15.22 32.49
C SER A 160 -5.04 -16.09 31.35
N ASN A 161 -5.01 -15.55 30.12
CA ASN A 161 -5.38 -16.29 28.92
C ASN A 161 -4.55 -17.57 28.73
N LYS A 162 -3.27 -17.59 29.15
CA LYS A 162 -2.40 -18.78 29.04
C LYS A 162 -2.93 -20.02 29.76
N GLU A 163 -3.79 -19.86 30.77
CA GLU A 163 -4.40 -21.00 31.49
C GLU A 163 -5.51 -21.69 30.69
N ILE A 164 -6.13 -20.97 29.75
CA ILE A 164 -7.33 -21.41 29.02
C ILE A 164 -7.16 -21.35 27.50
N GLU A 165 -6.01 -20.87 27.04
CA GLU A 165 -5.66 -20.83 25.62
C GLU A 165 -5.66 -22.25 25.03
N GLY A 166 -6.34 -22.43 23.91
CA GLY A 166 -6.46 -23.73 23.27
C GLY A 166 -7.45 -24.69 23.94
N GLN A 167 -8.10 -24.31 25.05
CA GLN A 167 -9.12 -25.14 25.68
C GLN A 167 -10.44 -25.09 24.91
N HIS A 168 -11.14 -26.21 24.90
CA HIS A 168 -12.46 -26.31 24.26
C HIS A 168 -13.55 -25.73 25.18
N ILE A 169 -14.54 -25.03 24.59
CA ILE A 169 -15.64 -24.38 25.32
C ILE A 169 -16.42 -25.31 26.25
N SER A 170 -16.50 -26.60 25.92
CA SER A 170 -17.17 -27.62 26.73
C SER A 170 -16.60 -27.77 28.15
N MET A 171 -15.37 -27.28 28.40
CA MET A 171 -14.79 -27.18 29.75
C MET A 171 -15.60 -26.27 30.68
N PHE A 172 -16.28 -25.27 30.12
CA PHE A 172 -17.09 -24.30 30.87
C PHE A 172 -18.56 -24.71 30.96
N ILE A 173 -18.96 -25.86 30.41
CA ILE A 173 -20.35 -26.29 30.35
C ILE A 173 -20.54 -27.48 31.30
N ASN A 174 -21.60 -27.43 32.09
CA ASN A 174 -21.93 -28.53 33.00
C ASN A 174 -22.26 -29.79 32.19
N GLU A 175 -21.90 -30.96 32.71
CA GLU A 175 -22.16 -32.25 32.05
C GLU A 175 -23.64 -32.44 31.69
N LYS A 176 -24.55 -31.95 32.55
CA LYS A 176 -26.00 -32.04 32.33
C LYS A 176 -26.51 -31.23 31.14
N ASP A 177 -25.79 -30.17 30.77
CA ASP A 177 -26.19 -29.24 29.71
C ASP A 177 -25.40 -29.50 28.40
N ARG A 178 -24.51 -30.50 28.39
CA ARG A 178 -23.57 -30.76 27.29
C ARG A 178 -24.26 -31.15 25.99
N GLU A 179 -25.25 -32.05 26.06
CA GLU A 179 -25.97 -32.53 24.88
C GLU A 179 -26.67 -31.37 24.14
N TRP A 180 -27.42 -30.56 24.89
CA TRP A 180 -28.06 -29.35 24.36
C TRP A 180 -27.06 -28.34 23.80
N PHE A 181 -25.94 -28.14 24.50
CA PHE A 181 -24.91 -27.20 24.06
C PHE A 181 -24.20 -27.65 22.77
N ASP A 182 -23.95 -28.95 22.60
CA ASP A 182 -23.31 -29.49 21.40
C ASP A 182 -24.21 -29.32 20.16
N GLU A 183 -25.53 -29.47 20.32
CA GLU A 183 -26.51 -29.16 19.26
C GLU A 183 -26.49 -27.68 18.88
N LEU A 184 -26.49 -26.79 19.89
CA LEU A 184 -26.34 -25.36 19.68
C LEU A 184 -25.04 -25.04 18.93
N TRP A 185 -23.92 -25.64 19.35
CA TRP A 185 -22.62 -25.40 18.74
C TRP A 185 -22.58 -25.82 17.27
N THR A 186 -23.18 -26.98 16.95
CA THR A 186 -23.29 -27.48 15.58
C THR A 186 -24.04 -26.48 14.68
N ARG A 187 -25.16 -25.94 15.16
CA ARG A 187 -25.93 -24.91 14.42
C ARG A 187 -25.11 -23.65 14.17
N LEU A 188 -24.35 -23.18 15.16
CA LEU A 188 -23.50 -21.99 15.03
C LEU A 188 -22.34 -22.21 14.05
N LYS A 189 -21.73 -23.40 14.09
CA LYS A 189 -20.64 -23.82 13.21
C LYS A 189 -21.06 -23.86 11.74
N ASP A 190 -22.29 -24.29 11.47
CA ASP A 190 -22.84 -24.32 10.11
C ASP A 190 -23.27 -22.92 9.61
N GLY A 191 -23.10 -21.89 10.43
CA GLY A 191 -23.50 -20.53 10.13
C GLY A 191 -25.01 -20.33 10.22
N GLY A 192 -25.68 -21.12 11.06
CA GLY A 192 -27.10 -20.97 11.38
C GLY A 192 -27.41 -19.73 12.23
N GLU A 193 -28.63 -19.69 12.76
CA GLU A 193 -29.11 -18.59 13.60
C GLU A 193 -28.25 -18.40 14.85
N HIS A 194 -28.06 -17.14 15.25
CA HIS A 194 -27.42 -16.82 16.53
C HIS A 194 -28.24 -17.38 17.69
N PHE A 195 -27.58 -17.64 18.81
CA PHE A 195 -28.27 -17.91 20.07
C PHE A 195 -28.32 -16.66 20.91
N GLU A 196 -29.46 -16.42 21.55
CA GLU A 196 -29.66 -15.39 22.57
C GLU A 196 -30.46 -15.98 23.72
N GLY A 197 -29.96 -15.87 24.95
CA GLY A 197 -30.67 -16.35 26.12
C GLY A 197 -29.78 -16.54 27.36
N ASP A 198 -30.39 -17.11 28.39
CA ASP A 198 -29.69 -17.46 29.62
C ASP A 198 -28.69 -18.59 29.37
N MET A 199 -27.43 -18.34 29.71
CA MET A 199 -26.35 -19.31 29.68
C MET A 199 -25.79 -19.53 31.07
N LYS A 200 -25.50 -20.80 31.36
CA LYS A 200 -24.85 -21.22 32.59
C LYS A 200 -23.46 -21.76 32.26
N HIS A 201 -22.44 -21.11 32.80
CA HIS A 201 -21.06 -21.58 32.73
C HIS A 201 -20.57 -22.02 34.11
N VAL A 202 -19.57 -22.90 34.12
CA VAL A 202 -18.90 -23.40 35.33
C VAL A 202 -17.50 -22.80 35.40
N SER A 203 -17.18 -22.18 36.54
CA SER A 203 -15.86 -21.61 36.80
C SER A 203 -14.81 -22.68 37.08
N LYS A 204 -13.52 -22.29 37.11
CA LYS A 204 -12.40 -23.16 37.52
C LYS A 204 -12.61 -23.84 38.88
N THR A 205 -13.37 -23.20 39.77
CA THR A 205 -13.63 -23.68 41.14
C THR A 205 -14.95 -24.45 41.27
N GLY A 206 -15.68 -24.64 40.16
CA GLY A 206 -16.99 -25.31 40.14
C GLY A 206 -18.17 -24.40 40.49
N THR A 207 -17.96 -23.08 40.60
CA THR A 207 -19.06 -22.14 40.86
C THR A 207 -19.80 -21.78 39.57
N ASP A 208 -21.11 -21.66 39.68
CA ASP A 208 -21.97 -21.27 38.55
C ASP A 208 -21.83 -19.77 38.23
N LEU A 209 -21.64 -19.47 36.95
CA LEU A 209 -21.76 -18.14 36.35
C LEU A 209 -23.01 -18.14 35.46
N TRP A 210 -23.96 -17.26 35.75
CA TRP A 210 -25.14 -17.07 34.92
C TRP A 210 -24.99 -15.80 34.09
N THR A 211 -25.26 -15.90 32.78
CA THR A 211 -25.18 -14.76 31.86
C THR A 211 -26.42 -14.68 30.97
N MET A 212 -26.91 -13.47 30.68
CA MET A 212 -27.68 -13.24 29.45
C MET A 212 -26.66 -13.15 28.34
N GLY A 213 -26.61 -14.16 27.48
CA GLY A 213 -25.53 -14.37 26.53
C GLY A 213 -26.02 -14.49 25.11
N THR A 214 -25.16 -14.08 24.18
CA THR A 214 -25.34 -14.29 22.75
C THR A 214 -24.14 -15.02 22.18
N TYR A 215 -24.38 -16.05 21.36
CA TYR A 215 -23.37 -16.65 20.50
C TYR A 215 -23.67 -16.32 19.04
N VAL A 216 -22.70 -15.72 18.35
CA VAL A 216 -22.84 -15.27 16.96
C VAL A 216 -21.73 -15.84 16.09
N SER A 217 -22.10 -16.41 14.95
CA SER A 217 -21.14 -16.83 13.93
C SER A 217 -20.60 -15.61 13.19
N VAL A 218 -19.29 -15.38 13.28
CA VAL A 218 -18.57 -14.32 12.55
C VAL A 218 -18.06 -14.92 11.25
N ARG A 219 -18.38 -14.25 10.13
CA ARG A 219 -18.11 -14.76 8.79
C ARG A 219 -16.88 -14.09 8.17
N ASP A 220 -16.15 -14.85 7.36
CA ASP A 220 -15.07 -14.35 6.51
C ASP A 220 -15.61 -13.53 5.33
N LYS A 221 -14.70 -13.01 4.51
CA LYS A 221 -15.01 -12.28 3.26
C LYS A 221 -15.80 -13.08 2.22
N ASN A 222 -15.85 -14.41 2.35
CA ASN A 222 -16.57 -15.31 1.46
C ASN A 222 -17.92 -15.76 2.06
N GLY A 223 -18.30 -15.24 3.23
CA GLY A 223 -19.54 -15.58 3.93
C GLY A 223 -19.48 -16.88 4.76
N LYS A 224 -18.32 -17.53 4.85
CA LYS A 224 -18.13 -18.77 5.62
C LYS A 224 -17.87 -18.44 7.10
N PRO A 225 -18.43 -19.19 8.05
CA PRO A 225 -18.08 -19.09 9.46
C PRO A 225 -16.56 -19.19 9.67
N GLU A 226 -15.97 -18.16 10.27
CA GLU A 226 -14.54 -18.09 10.61
C GLU A 226 -14.32 -18.35 12.11
N LYS A 227 -15.21 -17.80 12.95
CA LYS A 227 -15.15 -17.90 14.41
C LYS A 227 -16.52 -17.69 15.03
N ILE A 228 -16.66 -18.04 16.31
CA ILE A 228 -17.88 -17.83 17.09
C ILE A 228 -17.56 -16.81 18.19
N LEU A 229 -18.33 -15.72 18.23
CA LEU A 229 -18.24 -14.66 19.23
C LEU A 229 -19.28 -14.92 20.32
N PHE A 230 -18.82 -14.97 21.57
CA PHE A 230 -19.66 -14.91 22.75
C PHE A 230 -19.63 -13.51 23.37
N LEU A 231 -20.80 -12.96 23.66
CA LEU A 231 -20.99 -11.77 24.48
C LEU A 231 -21.97 -12.10 25.59
N GLY A 232 -21.66 -11.73 26.83
CA GLY A 232 -22.53 -12.00 27.97
C GLY A 232 -22.55 -10.87 29.00
N ILE A 233 -23.71 -10.66 29.60
CA ILE A 233 -23.89 -9.83 30.78
C ILE A 233 -24.09 -10.75 31.98
N ASP A 234 -23.27 -10.57 33.02
CA ASP A 234 -23.40 -11.35 34.26
C ASP A 234 -24.72 -11.02 34.95
N MET A 235 -25.52 -12.06 35.21
CA MET A 235 -26.79 -12.00 35.92
C MET A 235 -26.81 -12.92 37.14
N THR A 236 -25.65 -13.35 37.62
CA THR A 236 -25.52 -14.35 38.70
C THR A 236 -26.22 -13.92 39.98
N GLU A 237 -26.04 -12.67 40.42
CA GLU A 237 -26.73 -12.15 41.60
C GLU A 237 -28.25 -12.11 41.40
N SER A 238 -28.72 -11.60 40.27
CA SER A 238 -30.14 -11.54 39.93
C SER A 238 -30.78 -12.93 39.89
N LYS A 239 -30.07 -13.93 39.34
CA LYS A 239 -30.55 -15.31 39.27
C LYS A 239 -30.60 -15.95 40.67
N LYS A 240 -29.58 -15.73 41.51
CA LYS A 240 -29.57 -16.21 42.91
C LYS A 240 -30.74 -15.65 43.71
N GLN A 241 -30.96 -14.34 43.64
CA GLN A 241 -32.10 -13.71 44.32
C GLN A 241 -33.44 -14.28 43.86
N SER A 242 -33.63 -14.47 42.55
CA SER A 242 -34.84 -15.08 42.01
C SER A 242 -35.08 -16.50 42.51
N LEU A 243 -34.02 -17.33 42.55
CA LEU A 243 -34.10 -18.68 43.10
C LEU A 243 -34.42 -18.68 44.60
N ASP A 244 -33.81 -17.79 45.38
CA ASP A 244 -34.07 -17.66 46.81
C ASP A 244 -35.53 -17.24 47.07
N TYR A 245 -36.06 -16.28 46.32
CA TYR A 245 -37.47 -15.87 46.43
C TYR A 245 -38.42 -17.02 46.05
N SER A 246 -38.12 -17.76 44.97
CA SER A 246 -38.94 -18.91 44.58
C SER A 246 -38.96 -20.00 45.64
N GLY A 247 -37.80 -20.31 46.25
CA GLY A 247 -37.69 -21.26 47.34
C GLY A 247 -38.47 -20.82 48.59
N GLN A 248 -38.47 -19.52 48.92
CA GLN A 248 -39.26 -18.97 50.02
C GLN A 248 -40.76 -19.08 49.77
N ILE A 249 -41.23 -18.79 48.55
CA ILE A 249 -42.65 -18.93 48.17
C ILE A 249 -43.07 -20.41 48.23
N ASP A 250 -42.25 -21.33 47.74
CA ASP A 250 -42.53 -22.77 47.82
C ASP A 250 -42.58 -23.28 49.26
N ALA A 251 -41.68 -22.80 50.12
CA ALA A 251 -41.69 -23.13 51.54
C ALA A 251 -42.96 -22.59 52.23
N LEU A 252 -43.35 -21.35 51.94
CA LEU A 252 -44.60 -20.76 52.44
C LEU A 252 -45.81 -21.58 51.99
N ASN A 253 -45.91 -21.91 50.70
CA ASN A 253 -46.99 -22.74 50.16
C ASN A 253 -47.07 -24.11 50.85
N ARG A 254 -45.93 -24.76 51.12
CA ARG A 254 -45.89 -26.04 51.86
C ARG A 254 -46.35 -25.90 53.31
N SER A 255 -46.01 -24.80 54.00
CA SER A 255 -46.48 -24.55 55.37
C SER A 255 -47.98 -24.21 55.45
N THR A 256 -48.53 -23.47 54.49
CA THR A 256 -49.96 -23.11 54.46
C THR A 256 -50.84 -24.33 54.17
N ILE A 257 -50.39 -25.26 53.32
CA ILE A 257 -51.09 -26.52 53.06
C ILE A 257 -51.04 -27.46 54.28
N LYS A 258 -49.94 -27.45 55.05
CA LYS A 258 -49.80 -28.30 56.25
C LYS A 258 -50.66 -27.82 57.43
N CYS A 259 -51.02 -26.53 57.47
CA CYS A 259 -51.87 -25.97 58.52
C CYS A 259 -53.37 -26.16 58.28
N GLY A 260 -53.79 -26.52 57.06
CA GLY A 260 -55.20 -26.76 56.70
C GLY A 260 -55.75 -28.15 57.02
N ILE A 261 -54.90 -29.13 57.38
CA ILE A 261 -55.30 -30.54 57.59
C ILE A 261 -55.45 -30.92 59.07
N LEU A 262 -55.09 -30.04 60.02
CA LEU A 262 -55.10 -30.36 61.46
C LEU A 262 -56.29 -29.77 62.25
N SER A 263 -57.35 -29.31 61.59
CA SER A 263 -58.48 -28.63 62.24
C SER A 263 -59.84 -29.30 61.99
N TRP A 264 -59.99 -30.61 62.20
CA TRP A 264 -61.29 -31.23 62.51
C TRP A 264 -61.08 -32.51 63.31
N ARG A 265 -61.24 -32.43 64.63
CA ARG A 265 -61.49 -33.57 65.51
C ARG A 265 -62.56 -33.17 66.50
#